data_AF-A0A7J4JXI8-F1
#
_entry.id   AF-A0A7J4JXI8-F1
#
_cell.length_a   1.000
_cell.length_b   1.000
_cell.length_c   1.000
_cell.angle_alpha   90.00
_cell.angle_beta   90.00
_cell.angle_gamma   90.00
#
_symmetry.space_group_name_H-M   'P 1'
#
loop_
_entity.id
_entity.type
_entity.pdbx_description
1 polymer ?
#
loop_
_entity_poly.entity_id
_entity_poly.type
_entity_poly.pdbx_seq_one_letter_code
_entity_poly.pdbx_strand_id
1 'polypeptide(L)'
;MDDKEVSRFRSEIIERFISIEQLVDIIISYHYFGYLNLDFVSQVMYDDSANFGLKCRIIEKTTNADKQKIKDLYRLNKIRNIFAHSNHAMLGTEGRGENEDGEIFYNPRAIGERMDFVKLHEEFTKKADEALPYLLEMLKSKENEVPVSLRVFKDDFRKQLFEMIKKGRPKITEVG
;
A
#
# COMPACT_ATOMS: atom_id res chain seq x y z
N MET A 1 21.21 9.45 9.75
CA MET A 1 19.96 9.77 9.04
C MET A 1 19.18 10.64 9.99
N ASP A 2 18.72 11.81 9.57
CA ASP A 2 17.99 12.69 10.49
C ASP A 2 16.52 12.24 10.64
N ASP A 3 15.89 12.62 11.75
CA ASP A 3 14.48 12.33 12.02
C ASP A 3 13.54 12.82 10.91
N LYS A 4 13.91 13.93 10.25
CA LYS A 4 13.11 14.55 9.19
C LYS A 4 13.08 13.66 7.94
N GLU A 5 14.17 12.99 7.63
CA GLU A 5 14.31 12.07 6.52
C GLU A 5 13.52 10.78 6.75
N VAL A 6 13.55 10.24 7.98
CA VAL A 6 12.70 9.09 8.35
C VAL A 6 11.23 9.45 8.27
N SER A 7 10.86 10.62 8.78
CA SER A 7 9.48 11.11 8.69
C SER A 7 9.05 11.28 7.24
N ARG A 8 9.91 11.82 6.37
CA ARG A 8 9.64 11.95 4.93
C ARG A 8 9.43 10.58 4.27
N PHE A 9 10.32 9.63 4.49
CA PHE A 9 10.18 8.27 3.96
C PHE A 9 8.91 7.59 4.48
N ARG A 10 8.57 7.76 5.75
CA ARG A 10 7.34 7.23 6.34
C ARG A 10 6.10 7.79 5.64
N SER A 11 6.00 9.10 5.47
CA SER A 11 4.88 9.74 4.78
C SER A 11 4.74 9.20 3.35
N GLU A 12 5.83 9.16 2.60
CA GLU A 12 5.81 8.67 1.22
C GLU A 12 5.36 7.19 1.14
N ILE A 13 5.93 6.32 1.98
CA ILE A 13 5.59 4.90 2.02
C ILE A 13 4.13 4.69 2.37
N ILE A 14 3.60 5.41 3.37
CA ILE A 14 2.20 5.31 3.78
C ILE A 14 1.27 5.76 2.64
N GLU A 15 1.51 6.94 2.05
CA GLU A 15 0.67 7.49 0.97
C GLU A 15 0.65 6.58 -0.26
N ARG A 16 1.81 6.09 -0.68
CA ARG A 16 1.92 5.18 -1.83
C ARG A 16 1.29 3.82 -1.54
N PHE A 17 1.43 3.31 -0.32
CA PHE A 17 0.81 2.04 0.05
C PHE A 17 -0.71 2.13 0.10
N ILE A 18 -1.27 3.25 0.59
CA ILE A 18 -2.73 3.49 0.55
C ILE A 18 -3.23 3.41 -0.90
N SER A 19 -2.50 3.97 -1.86
CA SER A 19 -2.88 3.91 -3.29
C SER A 19 -2.88 2.46 -3.83
N ILE A 20 -1.92 1.64 -3.38
CA ILE A 20 -1.85 0.21 -3.75
C ILE A 20 -3.02 -0.56 -3.13
N GLU A 21 -3.33 -0.31 -1.86
CA GLU A 21 -4.46 -0.93 -1.16
C GLU A 21 -5.81 -0.55 -1.80
N GLN A 22 -5.99 0.72 -2.17
CA GLN A 22 -7.18 1.18 -2.89
C GLN A 22 -7.37 0.44 -4.21
N LEU A 23 -6.31 0.25 -5.00
CA LEU A 23 -6.40 -0.52 -6.24
C LEU A 23 -6.79 -1.98 -6.00
N VAL A 24 -6.24 -2.59 -4.95
CA VAL A 24 -6.61 -3.95 -4.54
C VAL A 24 -8.10 -4.04 -4.20
N ASP A 25 -8.63 -3.08 -3.44
CA ASP A 25 -10.06 -3.04 -3.08
C ASP A 25 -10.96 -2.86 -4.32
N ILE A 26 -10.55 -2.01 -5.26
CA ILE A 26 -11.25 -1.81 -6.53
C ILE A 26 -11.26 -3.11 -7.36
N ILE A 27 -10.13 -3.81 -7.46
CA ILE A 27 -10.04 -5.10 -8.18
C ILE A 27 -11.00 -6.12 -7.56
N ILE A 28 -11.05 -6.19 -6.23
CA ILE A 28 -11.96 -7.08 -5.50
C ILE A 28 -13.41 -6.71 -5.80
N SER A 29 -13.74 -5.41 -5.78
CA SER A 29 -15.09 -4.93 -6.13
C SER A 29 -15.47 -5.37 -7.54
N TYR A 30 -14.59 -5.17 -8.52
CA TYR A 30 -14.85 -5.58 -9.89
C TYR A 30 -15.04 -7.09 -10.04
N HIS A 31 -14.27 -7.89 -9.30
CA HIS A 31 -14.42 -9.33 -9.36
C HIS A 31 -15.80 -9.80 -8.86
N TYR A 32 -16.29 -9.27 -7.74
CA TYR A 32 -17.53 -9.75 -7.13
C TYR A 32 -18.80 -9.08 -7.65
N PHE A 33 -18.75 -7.77 -7.95
CA PHE A 33 -19.91 -7.01 -8.36
C PHE A 33 -19.97 -6.79 -9.87
N GLY A 34 -18.85 -6.97 -10.58
CA GLY A 34 -18.73 -6.56 -11.98
C GLY A 34 -18.67 -5.05 -12.17
N TYR A 35 -18.58 -4.25 -11.11
CA TYR A 35 -18.42 -2.80 -11.20
C TYR A 35 -17.74 -2.26 -9.95
N LEU A 36 -17.34 -0.98 -10.00
CA LEU A 36 -16.87 -0.26 -8.82
C LEU A 36 -18.05 0.07 -7.89
N ASN A 37 -18.21 -0.70 -6.84
CA ASN A 37 -19.13 -0.41 -5.76
C ASN A 37 -18.36 0.39 -4.68
N LEU A 38 -18.56 1.72 -4.66
CA LEU A 38 -17.86 2.60 -3.73
C LEU A 38 -18.22 2.34 -2.27
N ASP A 39 -19.46 1.94 -1.99
CA ASP A 39 -19.88 1.60 -0.63
C ASP A 39 -19.12 0.37 -0.13
N PHE A 40 -19.02 -0.67 -0.97
CA PHE A 40 -18.21 -1.84 -0.66
C PHE A 40 -16.73 -1.49 -0.47
N VAL A 41 -16.13 -0.72 -1.37
CA VAL A 41 -14.72 -0.32 -1.26
C VAL A 41 -14.47 0.49 0.01
N SER A 42 -15.37 1.42 0.35
CA SER A 42 -15.26 2.21 1.58
C SER A 42 -15.38 1.34 2.83
N GLN A 43 -16.38 0.44 2.89
CA GLN A 43 -16.55 -0.47 4.02
C GLN A 43 -15.32 -1.36 4.21
N VAL A 44 -14.79 -1.94 3.13
CA VAL A 44 -13.61 -2.82 3.16
C VAL A 44 -12.32 -2.08 3.51
N MET A 45 -12.20 -0.80 3.13
CA MET A 45 -11.00 0.00 3.45
C MET A 45 -10.91 0.36 4.93
N TYR A 46 -12.05 0.56 5.60
CA TYR A 46 -12.12 0.95 7.02
C TYR A 46 -12.47 -0.20 7.97
N ASP A 47 -12.68 -1.41 7.47
CA ASP A 47 -12.89 -2.60 8.30
C ASP A 47 -11.54 -3.18 8.77
N ASP A 48 -11.30 -3.15 10.08
CA ASP A 48 -10.10 -3.69 10.73
C ASP A 48 -9.88 -5.19 10.44
N SER A 49 -10.96 -5.94 10.20
CA SER A 49 -10.91 -7.36 9.85
C SER A 49 -10.45 -7.58 8.42
N ALA A 50 -10.67 -6.61 7.54
CA ALA A 50 -10.27 -6.62 6.14
C ALA A 50 -8.79 -6.20 5.97
N ASN A 51 -7.88 -6.82 6.72
CA ASN A 51 -6.46 -6.49 6.60
C ASN A 51 -5.91 -6.77 5.18
N PHE A 52 -4.88 -6.03 4.79
CA PHE A 52 -4.24 -6.17 3.48
C PHE A 52 -3.82 -7.60 3.13
N GLY A 53 -3.43 -8.40 4.13
CA GLY A 53 -3.08 -9.79 3.90
C GLY A 53 -4.25 -10.64 3.42
N LEU A 54 -5.45 -10.42 3.97
CA LEU A 54 -6.68 -11.05 3.50
C LEU A 54 -7.00 -10.61 2.06
N LYS A 55 -6.90 -9.30 1.77
CA LYS A 55 -7.12 -8.74 0.44
C LYS A 55 -6.21 -9.38 -0.62
N CYS A 56 -4.91 -9.54 -0.32
CA CYS A 56 -3.98 -10.24 -1.21
C CYS A 56 -4.36 -11.71 -1.44
N ARG A 57 -4.84 -12.43 -0.42
CA ARG A 57 -5.31 -13.82 -0.57
C ARG A 57 -6.55 -13.91 -1.45
N ILE A 58 -7.45 -12.94 -1.36
CA ILE A 58 -8.61 -12.86 -2.25
C ILE A 58 -8.10 -12.74 -3.68
N ILE A 59 -7.26 -11.74 -3.99
CA ILE A 59 -6.69 -11.57 -5.34
C ILE A 59 -5.99 -12.84 -5.82
N GLU A 60 -5.13 -13.45 -5.00
CA GLU A 60 -4.41 -14.69 -5.37
C GLU A 60 -5.35 -15.84 -5.76
N LYS A 61 -6.55 -15.91 -5.16
CA LYS A 61 -7.53 -16.97 -5.41
C LYS A 61 -8.55 -16.63 -6.49
N THR A 62 -8.88 -15.35 -6.64
CA THR A 62 -9.94 -14.89 -7.56
C THR A 62 -9.39 -14.42 -8.90
N THR A 63 -8.07 -14.27 -9.00
CA THR A 63 -7.37 -13.85 -10.20
C THR A 63 -6.24 -14.82 -10.50
N ASN A 64 -5.83 -14.92 -11.77
CA ASN A 64 -4.63 -15.65 -12.17
C ASN A 64 -3.37 -14.81 -11.89
N ALA A 65 -3.29 -14.21 -10.69
CA ALA A 65 -2.19 -13.35 -10.32
C ALA A 65 -0.86 -14.10 -10.29
N ASP A 66 0.20 -13.39 -10.67
CA ASP A 66 1.55 -13.90 -10.59
C ASP A 66 1.95 -14.04 -9.11
N LYS A 67 2.37 -15.25 -8.71
CA LYS A 67 2.71 -15.56 -7.32
C LYS A 67 3.84 -14.70 -6.79
N GLN A 68 4.79 -14.30 -7.63
CA GLN A 68 5.89 -13.42 -7.22
C GLN A 68 5.38 -12.00 -7.00
N LYS A 69 4.49 -11.49 -7.85
CA LYS A 69 3.85 -10.18 -7.63
C LYS A 69 3.01 -10.14 -6.36
N ILE A 70 2.30 -11.21 -6.02
CA ILE A 70 1.60 -11.33 -4.73
C ILE A 70 2.58 -11.29 -3.54
N LYS A 71 3.72 -12.01 -3.64
CA LYS A 71 4.78 -11.93 -2.61
C LYS A 71 5.34 -10.51 -2.47
N ASP A 72 5.49 -9.79 -3.57
CA ASP A 72 5.95 -8.40 -3.55
C ASP A 72 4.95 -7.48 -2.84
N LEU A 73 3.64 -7.66 -3.03
CA LEU A 73 2.61 -6.94 -2.26
C LEU A 73 2.71 -7.21 -0.76
N TYR A 74 2.89 -8.47 -0.34
CA TYR A 74 3.11 -8.79 1.07
C TYR A 74 4.38 -8.11 1.61
N ARG A 75 5.44 -8.03 0.80
CA ARG A 75 6.69 -7.35 1.19
C ARG A 75 6.48 -5.85 1.35
N LEU A 76 5.74 -5.21 0.44
CA LEU A 76 5.37 -3.79 0.55
C LEU A 76 4.59 -3.50 1.84
N ASN A 77 3.59 -4.33 2.17
CA ASN A 77 2.85 -4.20 3.43
C ASN A 77 3.75 -4.35 4.66
N LYS A 78 4.69 -5.31 4.61
CA LYS A 78 5.65 -5.49 5.69
C LYS A 78 6.56 -4.28 5.87
N ILE A 79 7.06 -3.69 4.78
CA ILE A 79 7.88 -2.47 4.85
C ILE A 79 7.05 -1.30 5.37
N ARG A 80 5.84 -1.10 4.86
CA ARG A 80 4.90 -0.07 5.37
C ARG A 80 4.68 -0.21 6.87
N ASN A 81 4.45 -1.42 7.37
CA ASN A 81 4.26 -1.65 8.80
C ASN A 81 5.52 -1.37 9.62
N ILE A 82 6.72 -1.67 9.08
CA ILE A 82 7.97 -1.24 9.71
C ILE A 82 7.97 0.28 9.85
N PHE A 83 7.73 1.03 8.78
CA PHE A 83 7.75 2.50 8.83
C PHE A 83 6.63 3.10 9.69
N ALA A 84 5.44 2.51 9.68
CA ALA A 84 4.29 2.96 10.47
C ALA A 84 4.47 2.75 11.99
N HIS A 85 5.15 1.67 12.38
CA HIS A 85 5.39 1.33 13.79
C HIS A 85 6.77 1.71 14.31
N SER A 86 7.68 2.17 13.43
CA SER A 86 8.95 2.77 13.82
C SER A 86 8.71 4.19 14.35
N ASN A 87 7.98 4.35 15.46
CA ASN A 87 7.99 5.60 16.20
C ASN A 87 9.33 5.74 16.95
N HIS A 88 9.90 6.93 16.93
CA HIS A 88 11.10 7.33 17.68
C HIS A 88 11.00 7.04 19.20
N ALA A 89 9.81 6.69 19.71
CA ALA A 89 9.49 6.51 21.12
C ALA A 89 9.57 5.06 21.67
N MET A 90 9.96 4.05 20.87
CA MET A 90 10.35 2.73 21.44
C MET A 90 11.71 2.78 22.17
N LEU A 91 12.35 3.95 22.21
CA LEU A 91 13.56 4.26 22.99
C LEU A 91 13.29 5.35 24.04
N GLY A 92 12.15 5.28 24.72
CA GLY A 92 12.06 5.83 26.06
C GLY A 92 12.52 4.76 27.05
N THR A 93 13.69 4.97 27.66
CA THR A 93 14.17 4.37 28.92
C THR A 93 14.68 2.92 28.92
N GLU A 94 15.98 2.82 29.26
CA GLU A 94 16.65 1.72 29.96
C GLU A 94 16.94 0.43 29.17
N GLY A 95 18.02 0.41 28.39
CA GLY A 95 18.58 -0.87 27.96
C GLY A 95 19.57 -0.88 26.80
N ARG A 96 20.75 -0.29 27.00
CA ARG A 96 22.04 -0.68 26.37
C ARG A 96 22.20 -0.48 24.85
N GLY A 97 23.02 0.52 24.53
CA GLY A 97 23.78 0.59 23.27
C GLY A 97 23.96 2.02 22.74
N GLU A 98 24.35 2.98 23.59
CA GLU A 98 24.64 4.35 23.18
C GLU A 98 25.83 4.37 22.19
N ASN A 99 25.58 4.85 20.97
CA ASN A 99 26.59 5.59 20.23
C ASN A 99 26.32 7.09 20.44
N GLU A 100 27.33 7.93 20.25
CA GLU A 100 27.36 9.38 20.53
C GLU A 100 26.25 10.23 19.85
N ASP A 101 25.39 9.63 19.00
CA ASP A 101 24.30 10.31 18.28
C ASP A 101 22.87 9.78 18.61
N GLY A 102 22.68 8.95 19.64
CA GLY A 102 21.39 8.87 20.36
C GLY A 102 20.18 8.14 19.77
N GLU A 103 20.22 7.47 18.60
CA GLU A 103 19.03 6.78 18.05
C GLU A 103 19.28 5.32 17.60
N ILE A 104 18.50 4.38 18.16
CA ILE A 104 18.61 2.92 17.92
C ILE A 104 17.28 2.35 17.39
N PHE A 105 17.24 1.98 16.11
CA PHE A 105 16.09 1.28 15.53
C PHE A 105 16.36 -0.24 15.46
N TYR A 106 15.73 -1.00 16.36
CA TYR A 106 15.91 -2.46 16.44
C TYR A 106 15.01 -3.22 15.47
N ASN A 107 15.57 -4.21 14.77
CA ASN A 107 14.80 -5.20 14.01
C ASN A 107 14.00 -6.11 14.97
N PRO A 108 12.65 -6.10 14.97
CA PRO A 108 11.85 -6.91 15.89
C PRO A 108 11.95 -8.42 15.64
N ARG A 109 12.56 -8.86 14.53
CA ARG A 109 12.82 -10.28 14.21
C ARG A 109 14.24 -10.73 14.50
N ALA A 110 15.17 -9.81 14.73
CA ALA A 110 16.57 -10.09 15.01
C ALA A 110 17.07 -9.04 16.00
N ILE A 111 16.90 -9.33 17.29
CA ILE A 111 17.34 -8.47 18.38
C ILE A 111 18.86 -8.25 18.21
N GLY A 112 19.27 -7.00 18.01
CA GLY A 112 20.66 -6.61 17.80
C GLY A 112 21.04 -6.23 16.36
N GLU A 113 20.18 -6.50 15.37
CA GLU A 113 20.40 -6.01 14.01
C GLU A 113 19.78 -4.62 13.82
N ARG A 114 20.59 -3.69 13.27
CA ARG A 114 20.14 -2.35 12.88
C ARG A 114 19.33 -2.44 11.59
N MET A 115 18.17 -1.77 11.55
CA MET A 115 17.43 -1.61 10.30
C MET A 115 18.02 -0.51 9.43
N ASP A 116 18.23 -0.82 8.16
CA ASP A 116 18.66 0.12 7.13
C ASP A 116 17.42 0.70 6.42
N PHE A 117 16.91 1.81 6.96
CA PHE A 117 15.70 2.46 6.43
C PHE A 117 15.88 2.97 5.00
N VAL A 118 17.09 3.37 4.61
CA VAL A 118 17.37 3.81 3.24
C VAL A 118 17.15 2.64 2.29
N LYS A 119 17.77 1.48 2.57
CA LYS A 119 17.54 0.27 1.73
C LYS A 119 16.09 -0.18 1.74
N LEU A 120 15.39 -0.09 2.86
CA LEU A 120 13.97 -0.46 2.93
C LEU A 120 13.10 0.49 2.11
N HIS A 121 13.39 1.80 2.13
CA HIS A 121 12.71 2.79 1.31
C HIS A 121 12.98 2.59 -0.18
N GLU A 122 14.23 2.33 -0.57
CA GLU A 122 14.61 2.00 -1.95
C GLU A 122 13.92 0.72 -2.44
N GLU A 123 13.91 -0.32 -1.61
CA GLU A 123 13.22 -1.58 -1.90
C GLU A 123 11.72 -1.35 -2.09
N PHE A 124 11.10 -0.57 -1.20
CA PHE A 124 9.69 -0.22 -1.28
C PHE A 124 9.38 0.53 -2.57
N THR A 125 10.14 1.60 -2.84
CA THR A 125 9.96 2.47 -4.01
C THR A 125 9.99 1.65 -5.29
N LYS A 126 11.03 0.84 -5.46
CA LYS A 126 11.16 -0.03 -6.64
C LYS A 126 9.99 -1.00 -6.78
N LYS A 127 9.62 -1.69 -5.70
CA LYS A 127 8.52 -2.66 -5.74
C LYS A 127 7.17 -2.00 -5.96
N ALA A 128 6.94 -0.81 -5.42
CA ALA A 128 5.72 -0.04 -5.63
C ALA A 128 5.61 0.45 -7.07
N ASP A 129 6.72 0.89 -7.68
CA ASP A 129 6.78 1.28 -9.10
C ASP A 129 6.46 0.12 -10.04
N GLU A 130 6.83 -1.11 -9.66
CA GLU A 130 6.47 -2.32 -10.42
C GLU A 130 5.04 -2.81 -10.13
N ALA A 131 4.56 -2.67 -8.89
CA ALA A 131 3.25 -3.17 -8.46
C ALA A 131 2.10 -2.35 -9.05
N LEU A 132 2.25 -1.02 -9.15
CA LEU A 132 1.18 -0.15 -9.64
C LEU A 132 0.76 -0.47 -11.09
N PRO A 133 1.66 -0.54 -12.09
CA PRO A 133 1.29 -0.94 -13.45
C PRO A 133 0.67 -2.34 -13.49
N TYR A 134 1.20 -3.27 -12.70
CA TYR A 134 0.69 -4.63 -12.63
C TYR A 134 -0.76 -4.69 -12.15
N LEU A 135 -1.09 -3.97 -11.07
CA LEU A 135 -2.46 -3.89 -10.54
C LEU A 135 -3.40 -3.16 -11.51
N LEU A 136 -2.91 -2.13 -12.20
CA LEU A 136 -3.70 -1.42 -13.22
C LEU A 136 -4.06 -2.32 -14.42
N GLU A 137 -3.11 -3.13 -14.89
CA GLU A 137 -3.39 -4.10 -15.96
C GLU A 137 -4.37 -5.21 -15.48
N MET A 138 -4.23 -5.66 -14.24
CA MET A 138 -5.19 -6.59 -13.64
C MET A 138 -6.60 -5.99 -13.57
N LEU A 139 -6.71 -4.73 -13.16
CA LEU A 139 -7.98 -4.00 -13.12
C LEU A 139 -8.61 -3.89 -14.53
N LYS A 140 -7.83 -3.49 -15.54
CA LYS A 140 -8.31 -3.43 -16.93
C LYS A 140 -8.81 -4.79 -17.43
N SER A 141 -8.11 -5.88 -17.09
CA SER A 141 -8.57 -7.23 -17.42
C SER A 141 -9.94 -7.50 -16.81
N LYS A 142 -10.15 -7.13 -15.53
CA LYS A 142 -11.43 -7.33 -14.85
C LYS A 142 -12.55 -6.46 -15.41
N GLU A 143 -12.28 -5.21 -15.76
CA GLU A 143 -13.26 -4.36 -16.44
C GLU A 143 -13.69 -4.94 -17.79
N ASN A 144 -12.76 -5.59 -18.50
CA ASN A 144 -13.05 -6.19 -19.80
C ASN A 144 -13.90 -7.46 -19.71
N GLU A 145 -13.88 -8.16 -18.57
CA GLU A 145 -14.78 -9.28 -18.28
C GLU A 145 -16.24 -8.81 -18.07
N VAL A 146 -16.46 -7.52 -17.83
CA VAL A 146 -17.78 -6.96 -17.52
C VAL A 146 -18.45 -6.39 -18.79
N PRO A 147 -19.76 -6.62 -19.00
CA PRO A 147 -20.54 -5.95 -20.04
C PRO A 147 -20.39 -4.42 -20.00
N VAL A 148 -20.23 -3.79 -21.16
CA VAL A 148 -20.01 -2.33 -21.28
C VAL A 148 -21.10 -1.51 -20.56
N SER A 149 -22.34 -2.00 -20.57
CA SER A 149 -23.48 -1.38 -19.87
C SER A 149 -23.33 -1.29 -18.35
N LEU A 150 -22.45 -2.10 -17.75
CA LEU A 150 -22.17 -2.14 -16.31
C LEU A 150 -20.82 -1.52 -15.96
N ARG A 151 -20.07 -0.99 -16.94
CA ARG A 151 -18.79 -0.30 -16.68
C ARG A 151 -19.08 1.11 -16.16
N VAL A 152 -19.11 1.28 -14.84
CA VAL A 152 -19.51 2.55 -14.18
C VAL A 152 -18.40 3.61 -14.14
N PHE A 153 -17.23 3.38 -14.71
CA PHE A 153 -16.22 4.45 -14.77
C PHE A 153 -16.68 5.56 -15.72
N LYS A 154 -17.28 6.62 -15.15
CA LYS A 154 -17.22 7.94 -15.78
C LYS A 154 -15.74 8.26 -15.97
N ASP A 155 -15.34 8.62 -17.19
CA ASP A 155 -13.94 8.83 -17.58
C ASP A 155 -13.18 9.78 -16.63
N ASP A 156 -13.89 10.67 -15.94
CA ASP A 156 -13.34 11.59 -14.94
C ASP A 156 -12.80 10.89 -13.68
N PHE A 157 -13.46 9.85 -13.15
CA PHE A 157 -12.95 9.17 -11.95
C PHE A 157 -11.72 8.32 -12.27
N ARG A 158 -11.67 7.70 -13.47
CA ARG A 158 -10.45 7.06 -13.97
C ARG A 158 -9.31 8.08 -14.04
N LYS A 159 -9.54 9.23 -14.69
CA LYS A 159 -8.52 10.29 -14.75
C LYS A 159 -8.08 10.74 -13.36
N GLN A 160 -9.00 10.94 -12.43
CA GLN A 160 -8.67 11.32 -11.06
C GLN A 160 -7.88 10.24 -10.32
N LEU A 161 -8.27 8.97 -10.41
CA LEU A 161 -7.54 7.85 -9.82
C LEU A 161 -6.14 7.72 -10.42
N PHE A 162 -6.01 7.82 -11.75
CA PHE A 162 -4.72 7.82 -12.44
C PHE A 162 -3.84 9.01 -12.04
N GLU A 163 -4.41 10.19 -11.88
CA GLU A 163 -3.70 11.39 -11.41
C GLU A 163 -3.33 11.29 -9.93
N MET A 164 -4.18 10.69 -9.09
CA MET A 164 -3.92 10.43 -7.67
C MET A 164 -2.76 9.43 -7.50
N ILE A 165 -2.79 8.35 -8.27
CA ILE A 165 -1.72 7.33 -8.29
C ILE A 165 -0.41 7.93 -8.84
N LYS A 166 -0.45 8.75 -9.90
CA LYS A 166 0.74 9.41 -10.45
C LYS A 166 1.33 10.47 -9.53
N LYS A 167 0.51 11.19 -8.76
CA LYS A 167 0.95 12.32 -7.92
C LYS A 167 1.20 11.92 -6.46
N GLY A 168 0.91 10.68 -6.08
CA GLY A 168 1.01 10.22 -4.69
C GLY A 168 0.13 11.01 -3.71
N ARG A 169 -0.89 11.73 -4.20
CA ARG A 169 -1.73 12.61 -3.38
C ARG A 169 -3.21 12.34 -3.65
N PRO A 170 -4.02 12.08 -2.62
CA PRO A 170 -5.46 12.22 -2.75
C PRO A 170 -5.79 13.71 -2.87
N LYS A 171 -6.29 14.14 -4.04
CA LYS A 171 -7.18 15.30 -4.08
C LYS A 171 -8.59 14.75 -3.94
N ILE A 172 -9.08 14.73 -2.70
CA ILE A 172 -10.52 14.61 -2.47
C ILE A 172 -11.10 15.93 -2.99
N THR A 173 -11.62 15.91 -4.22
CA THR A 173 -12.53 16.97 -4.65
C THR A 173 -13.83 16.74 -3.91
N GLU A 174 -14.21 17.69 -3.06
CA GLU A 174 -15.53 17.76 -2.44
C GLU A 174 -16.58 17.59 -3.55
N VAL A 175 -17.33 16.49 -3.48
CA VAL A 175 -18.51 16.30 -4.30
C VAL A 175 -19.64 16.97 -3.54
N GLY A 176 -20.03 18.15 -4.03
CA GLY A 176 -21.27 18.82 -3.64
C GLY A 176 -22.51 18.16 -4.22
#